data_AF-A0A6A3MD22-F1
#
_entry.id   AF-A0A6A3MD22-F1
#
_cell.length_a   1.000
_cell.length_b   1.000
_cell.length_c   1.000
_cell.angle_alpha   90.00
_cell.angle_beta   90.00
_cell.angle_gamma   90.00
#
_symmetry.space_group_name_H-M   'P 1'
#
loop_
_entity.id
_entity.type
_entity.pdbx_description
1 polymer ?
#
loop_
_entity_poly.entity_id
_entity_poly.type
_entity_poly.pdbx_seq_one_letter_code
_entity_poly.pdbx_strand_id
1 'polypeptide(L)'
;MVQKPFPSNPNKRKLFEFLHFDICGPMEEESLGGSRYLLLITDEASGCMSGFCLRARSESEGCLRRFITKEDKQFDARVKFVRHDGAKEFATNSLLA
;
A
#
# COMPACT_ATOMS: atom_id res chain seq x y z
N MET A 1 34.77 -9.34 5.50
CA MET A 1 34.49 -7.93 5.21
C MET A 1 33.22 -7.55 5.95
N VAL A 2 33.29 -6.68 6.97
CA VAL A 2 32.10 -6.19 7.68
C VAL A 2 31.60 -4.96 6.95
N GLN A 3 30.38 -5.03 6.39
CA GLN A 3 29.67 -3.85 5.88
C GLN A 3 29.38 -2.92 7.07
N LYS A 4 29.70 -1.63 6.92
CA LYS A 4 29.32 -0.62 7.91
C LYS A 4 27.79 -0.46 7.85
N PRO A 5 27.12 -0.19 8.98
CA PRO A 5 25.69 0.10 8.98
C PRO A 5 25.41 1.25 8.01
N PHE A 6 24.28 1.19 7.30
CA PHE A 6 23.84 2.31 6.48
C PHE A 6 23.76 3.57 7.36
N PRO A 7 24.26 4.72 6.87
CA PRO A 7 24.18 5.97 7.62
C PRO A 7 22.72 6.27 7.95
N SER A 8 22.44 6.64 9.20
CA SER A 8 21.08 6.99 9.62
C SER A 8 20.61 8.19 8.83
N ASN A 9 19.62 7.99 7.96
CA ASN A 9 19.02 9.09 7.20
C ASN A 9 18.25 10.01 8.18
N PRO A 10 18.59 11.30 8.30
CA PRO A 10 17.84 12.24 9.15
C PRO A 10 16.42 12.48 8.62
N ASN A 11 16.16 12.20 7.34
CA ASN A 11 14.82 12.16 6.75
C ASN A 11 14.21 10.74 6.80
N LYS A 12 14.39 10.04 7.92
CA LYS A 12 13.66 8.77 8.14
C LYS A 12 12.17 9.08 8.22
N ARG A 13 11.45 8.70 7.17
CA ARG A 13 9.98 8.69 7.16
C ARG A 13 9.52 7.79 8.30
N LYS A 14 8.48 8.18 9.03
CA LYS A 14 7.93 7.28 10.05
C LYS A 14 7.14 6.16 9.37
N LEU A 15 7.06 5.02 10.06
CA LEU A 15 6.29 3.87 9.59
C LEU A 15 4.87 4.31 9.19
N PHE A 16 4.45 3.87 8.01
CA PHE A 16 3.13 4.12 7.44
C PHE A 16 2.80 5.60 7.19
N GLU A 17 3.74 6.55 7.27
CA GLU A 17 3.45 7.93 6.87
C GLU A 17 3.26 8.07 5.34
N PHE A 18 3.95 7.23 4.57
CA PHE A 18 3.96 7.26 3.11
C PHE A 18 3.73 5.85 2.58
N LEU A 19 2.54 5.66 2.01
CA LEU A 19 2.17 4.41 1.36
C LEU A 19 2.25 4.60 -0.16
N HIS A 20 2.98 3.72 -0.82
CA HIS A 20 2.88 3.53 -2.25
C HIS A 20 1.94 2.35 -2.50
N PHE A 21 1.10 2.41 -3.52
CA PHE A 21 0.31 1.25 -3.91
C PHE A 21 0.12 1.16 -5.41
N ASP A 22 -0.13 -0.07 -5.86
CA ASP A 22 -0.38 -0.40 -7.25
C ASP A 22 -1.40 -1.55 -7.36
N ILE A 23 -2.08 -1.64 -8.50
CA ILE A 23 -3.02 -2.72 -8.81
C ILE A 23 -2.55 -3.45 -10.06
N CYS A 24 -2.23 -4.73 -9.89
CA CYS A 24 -1.92 -5.64 -10.98
C CYS A 24 -3.18 -6.38 -11.45
N GLY A 25 -3.37 -6.55 -12.76
CA GLY A 25 -4.41 -7.38 -13.37
C GLY A 25 -5.27 -6.67 -14.44
N PRO A 26 -6.25 -7.36 -15.04
CA PRO A 26 -6.70 -8.71 -14.69
C PRO A 26 -5.67 -9.77 -15.06
N MET A 27 -5.47 -10.75 -14.17
CA MET A 27 -4.69 -11.95 -14.44
C MET A 27 -5.44 -12.83 -15.45
N GLU A 28 -4.69 -13.58 -16.26
CA GLU A 28 -5.27 -14.51 -17.24
C GLU A 28 -6.13 -15.57 -16.55
N GLU A 29 -5.61 -16.12 -15.46
CA GLU A 29 -6.27 -17.14 -14.64
C GLU A 29 -6.78 -16.57 -13.32
N GLU A 30 -7.88 -17.15 -12.84
CA GLU A 30 -8.39 -16.84 -11.51
C GLU A 30 -7.52 -17.49 -10.44
N SER A 31 -7.31 -16.77 -9.35
CA SER A 31 -6.77 -17.38 -8.13
C SER A 31 -7.73 -18.45 -7.59
N LEU A 32 -7.24 -19.28 -6.66
CA LEU A 32 -8.10 -20.25 -5.95
C LEU A 32 -9.34 -19.62 -5.28
N GLY A 33 -9.30 -18.32 -4.99
CA GLY A 33 -10.42 -17.56 -4.40
C GLY A 33 -11.31 -16.83 -5.42
N GLY A 34 -11.11 -17.05 -6.72
CA GLY A 34 -11.84 -16.36 -7.80
C GLY A 34 -11.41 -14.92 -8.01
N SER A 35 -10.20 -14.53 -7.58
CA SER A 35 -9.69 -13.16 -7.75
C SER A 35 -8.84 -13.05 -9.01
N ARG A 36 -8.96 -11.93 -9.73
CA ARG A 36 -8.16 -11.63 -10.93
C ARG A 36 -7.25 -10.42 -10.78
N TYR A 37 -7.30 -9.72 -9.66
CA TYR A 37 -6.47 -8.55 -9.42
C TYR A 37 -5.68 -8.70 -8.11
N LEU A 38 -4.56 -8.01 -8.02
CA LEU A 38 -3.72 -7.93 -6.83
C LEU A 38 -3.45 -6.47 -6.50
N LEU A 39 -3.89 -6.02 -5.31
CA LEU A 39 -3.49 -4.75 -4.73
C LEU A 39 -2.21 -4.95 -3.93
N LEU A 40 -1.18 -4.19 -4.27
CA LEU A 40 0.10 -4.16 -3.57
C LEU A 40 0.25 -2.82 -2.86
N ILE A 41 0.54 -2.83 -1.57
CA ILE A 41 0.77 -1.64 -0.74
C ILE A 41 2.15 -1.75 -0.12
N THR A 42 2.99 -0.74 -0.31
CA THR A 42 4.35 -0.65 0.18
C THR A 42 4.48 0.53 1.13
N ASP A 43 4.96 0.29 2.34
CA ASP A 43 5.39 1.37 3.24
C ASP A 43 6.81 1.83 2.85
N GLU A 44 6.97 3.11 2.48
CA GLU A 44 8.28 3.63 2.06
C GLU A 44 9.29 3.71 3.21
N ALA A 45 8.85 3.75 4.47
CA ALA A 45 9.75 3.84 5.62
C ALA A 45 10.44 2.50 5.92
N SER A 46 9.70 1.39 5.89
CA SER A 46 10.21 0.05 6.15
C SER A 46 10.56 -0.76 4.91
N GLY A 47 9.99 -0.41 3.75
CA GLY A 47 10.00 -1.25 2.55
C GLY A 47 9.09 -2.47 2.65
N CYS A 48 8.30 -2.60 3.72
CA CYS A 48 7.36 -3.72 3.88
C CYS A 48 6.23 -3.61 2.86
N MET A 49 5.91 -4.76 2.23
CA MET A 49 4.85 -4.87 1.24
C MET A 49 3.70 -5.74 1.78
N SER A 50 2.47 -5.31 1.53
CA SER A 50 1.24 -6.05 1.82
C SER A 50 0.46 -6.27 0.52
N GLY A 51 -0.01 -7.51 0.30
CA GLY A 51 -0.74 -7.91 -0.90
C GLY A 51 -2.17 -8.34 -0.61
N PHE A 52 -3.13 -7.92 -1.44
CA PHE A 52 -4.55 -8.27 -1.32
C PHE A 52 -5.12 -8.73 -2.66
N CYS A 53 -5.68 -9.93 -2.69
CA CYS A 53 -6.42 -10.44 -3.85
C CYS A 53 -7.77 -9.73 -3.98
N LEU A 54 -8.10 -9.25 -5.18
CA LEU A 54 -9.38 -8.60 -5.48
C LEU A 54 -10.09 -9.29 -6.64
N ARG A 55 -11.42 -9.39 -6.57
CA ARG A 55 -12.24 -9.92 -7.67
C ARG A 55 -12.48 -8.86 -8.73
N ALA A 56 -12.59 -7.60 -8.33
CA ALA A 56 -12.73 -6.45 -9.21
C ALA A 56 -11.80 -5.31 -8.78
N ARG A 57 -11.37 -4.47 -9.73
CA ARG A 57 -10.57 -3.27 -9.42
C ARG A 57 -11.26 -2.34 -8.43
N SER A 58 -12.59 -2.23 -8.47
CA SER A 58 -13.38 -1.37 -7.58
C SER A 58 -13.31 -1.76 -6.09
N GLU A 59 -12.87 -2.98 -5.75
CA GLU A 59 -12.71 -3.41 -4.35
C GLU A 59 -11.49 -2.78 -3.67
N SER A 60 -10.56 -2.24 -4.46
CA SER A 60 -9.27 -1.73 -4.00
C SER A 60 -9.38 -0.55 -3.05
N GLU A 61 -10.28 0.42 -3.27
CA GLU A 61 -10.47 1.58 -2.39
C GLU A 61 -10.89 1.15 -0.97
N GLY A 62 -11.85 0.22 -0.89
CA GLY A 62 -12.30 -0.34 0.38
C GLY A 62 -11.20 -1.12 1.10
N CYS A 63 -10.43 -1.92 0.36
CA CYS A 63 -9.29 -2.65 0.91
C CYS A 63 -8.18 -1.72 1.41
N LEU A 64 -7.84 -0.68 0.65
CA LEU A 64 -6.85 0.32 1.02
C LEU A 64 -7.27 1.10 2.27
N ARG A 65 -8.53 1.56 2.36
CA ARG A 65 -9.05 2.23 3.56
C ARG A 65 -8.95 1.34 4.79
N ARG A 66 -9.37 0.06 4.67
CA ARG A 66 -9.28 -0.92 5.76
C ARG A 66 -7.84 -1.18 6.19
N PHE A 67 -6.91 -1.23 5.23
CA PHE A 67 -5.49 -1.34 5.52
C PHE A 67 -5.00 -0.13 6.31
N ILE A 68 -5.23 1.09 5.81
CA ILE A 68 -4.83 2.34 6.49
C ILE A 68 -5.37 2.40 7.92
N THR A 69 -6.66 2.17 8.13
CA THR A 69 -7.26 2.17 9.48
C THR A 69 -6.65 1.11 10.39
N LYS A 70 -6.31 -0.07 9.86
CA LYS A 70 -5.66 -1.14 10.63
C LYS A 70 -4.26 -0.75 11.06
N GLU A 71 -3.45 -0.22 10.14
CA GLU A 71 -2.07 0.14 10.42
C GLU A 71 -1.97 1.38 11.32
N ASP A 72 -2.81 2.40 11.12
CA ASP A 72 -2.90 3.57 12.01
C ASP A 72 -3.19 3.13 13.45
N LYS A 73 -4.14 2.21 13.65
CA LYS A 73 -4.47 1.68 15.00
C LYS A 73 -3.36 0.80 15.57
N GLN A 74 -2.70 -0.02 14.74
CA GLN A 74 -1.71 -0.99 15.19
C GLN A 74 -0.37 -0.34 15.54
N PHE A 75 0.02 0.70 14.80
CA PHE A 75 1.33 1.32 14.93
C PHE A 75 1.29 2.73 15.52
N ASP A 76 0.11 3.20 15.96
CA ASP A 76 -0.15 4.60 16.33
C ASP A 76 0.38 5.56 15.24
N ALA A 77 0.24 5.11 14.00
CA ALA A 77 0.71 5.82 12.84
C ALA A 77 -0.37 6.80 12.35
N ARG A 78 0.05 7.73 11.50
CA ARG A 78 -0.88 8.58 10.77
C ARG A 78 -0.42 8.64 9.32
N VAL A 79 -1.11 7.90 8.46
CA VAL A 79 -0.88 7.98 7.01
C VAL A 79 -1.07 9.43 6.55
N LYS A 80 -0.02 10.01 5.96
CA LYS A 80 -0.03 11.39 5.46
C LYS A 80 -0.20 11.44 3.95
N PHE A 81 0.42 10.48 3.27
CA PHE A 81 0.46 10.44 1.82
C PHE A 81 0.24 9.03 1.33
N VAL A 82 -0.64 8.92 0.33
CA VAL A 82 -0.88 7.70 -0.41
C VAL A 82 -0.61 8.00 -1.88
N ARG A 83 0.35 7.30 -2.48
CA ARG A 83 0.75 7.49 -3.87
C ARG A 83 0.35 6.27 -4.69
N HIS A 84 -0.34 6.50 -5.80
CA HIS A 84 -0.55 5.51 -6.85
C HIS A 84 0.32 5.84 -8.06
N ASP A 85 0.98 4.85 -8.68
CA ASP A 85 1.57 5.01 -10.01
C ASP A 85 0.50 4.80 -11.11
N GLY A 86 -0.19 5.87 -11.50
CA GLY A 86 -0.96 5.87 -12.75
C GLY A 86 -2.42 5.40 -12.76
N ALA A 87 -3.02 4.91 -11.67
CA ALA A 87 -4.48 4.69 -11.66
C ALA A 87 -5.21 6.01 -11.39
N LYS A 88 -5.76 6.54 -12.48
CA LYS A 88 -6.68 7.68 -12.47
C LYS A 88 -7.90 7.45 -11.56
N GLU A 89 -8.21 6.19 -11.24
CA GLU A 89 -9.32 5.77 -10.37
C GLU A 89 -9.22 6.33 -8.94
N PHE A 90 -8.01 6.72 -8.49
CA PHE A 90 -7.76 7.25 -7.15
C PHE A 90 -7.36 8.72 -7.10
N ALA A 91 -7.58 9.47 -8.18
CA ALA A 91 -7.33 10.92 -8.22
C ALA A 91 -8.31 11.75 -7.35
N THR A 92 -9.15 11.10 -6.55
CA THR A 92 -10.17 11.74 -5.74
C THR A 92 -9.71 11.82 -4.28
N ASN A 93 -9.86 12.98 -3.65
CA ASN A 93 -9.54 13.29 -2.24
C ASN A 93 -10.29 12.42 -1.20
N SER A 94 -10.92 11.30 -1.57
CA SER A 94 -11.79 10.48 -0.72
C SER A 94 -11.05 9.50 0.22
N LEU A 95 -9.75 9.29 0.01
CA LEU A 95 -8.96 8.28 0.74
C LEU A 95 -8.48 8.72 2.14
N LEU A 96 -8.40 10.03 2.40
CA LEU A 96 -7.87 10.59 3.66
C LEU A 96 -8.96 11.13 4.61
N ALA A 97 -10.24 10.87 4.32
CA ALA A 97 -11.37 11.28 5.14
C ALA A 97 -11.71 10.24 6.22
#